data_AF-A0A7U6GH00-F1
#
_entry.id   AF-A0A7U6GH00-F1
#
_cell.length_a   1.000
_cell.length_b   1.000
_cell.length_c   1.000
_cell.angle_alpha   90.00
_cell.angle_beta   90.00
_cell.angle_gamma   90.00
#
_symmetry.space_group_name_H-M   'P 1'
#
loop_
_entity.id
_entity.type
_entity.pdbx_description
1 polymer ?
#
loop_
_entity_poly.entity_id
_entity_poly.type
_entity_poly.pdbx_seq_one_letter_code
_entity_poly.pdbx_strand_id
1 'polypeptide(L)' 'MKSLSEFFNMGGYALYVWGSFGVTALLMIIEPILVHQRRKAVIQRISRLIRIKSEQKS' A
#
# COMPACT_ATOMS: atom_id res chain seq x y z
N MET A 1 10.05 -24.96 25.48
CA MET A 1 9.75 -23.89 24.51
C MET A 1 9.94 -24.41 23.09
N LYS A 2 8.89 -24.98 22.49
CA LYS A 2 8.82 -25.29 21.05
C LYS A 2 7.36 -25.16 20.66
N SER A 3 6.97 -24.07 20.00
CA SER A 3 5.55 -23.90 19.59
C SER A 3 5.30 -22.86 18.50
N LEU A 4 6.34 -22.40 17.79
CA LEU A 4 6.12 -21.63 16.56
C LEU A 4 6.42 -22.50 15.35
N SER A 5 7.58 -23.17 15.33
CA SER A 5 7.92 -24.11 14.25
C SER A 5 6.98 -25.31 14.14
N GLU A 6 6.40 -25.81 15.24
CA GLU A 6 5.41 -26.91 15.20
C GLU A 6 4.07 -26.47 14.58
N PHE A 7 3.66 -25.21 14.77
CA PHE A 7 2.46 -24.64 14.13
C PHE A 7 2.67 -24.38 12.62
N PHE A 8 3.90 -24.09 12.20
CA PHE A 8 4.27 -24.03 10.78
C PHE A 8 4.46 -25.43 10.16
N ASN A 9 4.87 -26.43 10.94
CA ASN A 9 5.18 -27.79 10.47
C ASN A 9 4.05 -28.82 10.59
N MET A 10 2.90 -28.50 11.20
CA MET A 10 1.67 -29.30 11.06
C MET A 10 1.05 -29.13 9.66
N GLY A 11 1.74 -29.64 8.63
CA GLY A 11 1.11 -30.10 7.38
C GLY A 11 0.59 -29.04 6.41
N GLY A 12 1.27 -27.91 6.20
CA GLY A 12 1.03 -27.04 5.03
C GLY A 12 -0.20 -26.13 5.07
N TYR A 13 -1.11 -26.30 6.02
CA TYR A 13 -2.31 -25.45 6.17
C TYR A 13 -2.00 -24.04 6.68
N ALA A 14 -1.02 -23.88 7.57
CA ALA A 14 -0.65 -22.56 8.08
C ALA A 14 -0.17 -21.62 6.95
N LEU A 15 0.64 -22.14 6.02
CA LEU A 15 1.08 -21.40 4.84
C LEU A 15 -0.09 -21.00 3.92
N TYR A 16 -1.12 -21.84 3.80
CA TYR A 16 -2.33 -21.51 3.04
C TYR A 16 -3.18 -20.45 3.73
N VAL A 17 -3.43 -20.57 5.03
CA VAL A 17 -4.23 -19.60 5.79
C VAL A 17 -3.51 -18.26 5.83
N TRP A 18 -2.23 -18.24 6.22
CA TRP A 18 -1.42 -17.03 6.21
C TRP A 18 -1.19 -16.48 4.79
N GLY A 19 -1.15 -17.35 3.77
CA GLY A 19 -1.12 -16.96 2.37
C GLY A 19 -2.38 -16.23 1.94
N SER A 20 -3.57 -16.78 2.20
CA SER A 20 -4.85 -16.14 1.86
C SER A 20 -5.07 -14.84 2.64
N PHE A 21 -4.82 -14.84 3.96
CA PHE A 21 -4.88 -13.61 4.77
C PHE A 21 -3.83 -12.59 4.33
N GLY A 22 -2.62 -13.04 3.99
CA GLY A 22 -1.55 -12.21 3.45
C GLY A 22 -1.91 -11.59 2.10
N VAL A 23 -2.52 -12.36 1.18
CA VAL A 23 -3.00 -11.87 -0.11
C VAL A 23 -4.15 -10.88 0.07
N THR A 24 -5.11 -11.16 0.96
CA THR A 24 -6.20 -10.21 1.26
C THR A 24 -5.66 -8.92 1.88
N ALA A 25 -4.75 -9.00 2.85
CA ALA A 25 -4.11 -7.83 3.43
C ALA A 25 -3.26 -7.07 2.40
N LEU A 26 -2.55 -7.78 1.53
CA LEU A 26 -1.77 -7.21 0.44
C LEU A 26 -2.67 -6.43 -0.52
N LEU A 27 -3.79 -7.00 -0.95
CA LEU A 27 -4.77 -6.32 -1.81
C LEU A 27 -5.35 -5.08 -1.13
N MET A 28 -5.71 -5.19 0.16
CA MET A 28 -6.23 -4.09 0.96
C MET A 28 -5.20 -2.97 1.15
N ILE A 29 -3.91 -3.27 1.08
CA ILE A 29 -2.80 -2.30 1.18
C ILE A 29 -2.40 -1.73 -0.19
N ILE A 30 -2.51 -2.51 -1.28
CA ILE A 30 -2.15 -2.07 -2.63
C ILE A 30 -2.98 -0.87 -3.06
N GLU A 31 -4.30 -0.91 -2.86
CA GLU A 31 -5.19 0.20 -3.24
C GLU A 31 -4.81 1.54 -2.58
N PRO A 32 -4.68 1.63 -1.23
CA PRO A 32 -4.31 2.87 -0.58
C PRO A 32 -2.89 3.33 -0.93
N ILE A 33 -1.94 2.42 -1.20
CA ILE A 33 -0.59 2.80 -1.68
C ILE A 33 -0.67 3.47 -3.05
N LEU A 34 -1.42 2.89 -4.00
CA LEU A 34 -1.60 3.45 -5.34
C LEU A 34 -2.32 4.81 -5.27
N VAL A 35 -3.35 4.92 -4.43
CA VAL A 35 -4.09 6.16 -4.20
C VAL A 35 -3.21 7.22 -3.52
N HIS A 36 -2.38 6.85 -2.55
CA HIS A 36 -1.43 7.78 -1.92
C HIS A 36 -0.40 8.32 -2.90
N GLN A 37 0.14 7.44 -3.76
CA GLN A 37 1.08 7.87 -4.80
C GLN A 37 0.42 8.84 -5.79
N ARG A 38 -0.81 8.54 -6.23
CA ARG A 38 -1.57 9.45 -7.11
C ARG A 38 -1.90 10.78 -6.42
N ARG A 39 -2.29 10.77 -5.15
CA ARG A 39 -2.54 12.00 -4.37
C ARG A 39 -1.31 12.90 -4.32
N LYS A 40 -0.13 12.33 -4.05
CA LYS A 40 1.13 13.11 -4.07
C LYS A 40 1.41 13.74 -5.43
N ALA A 41 1.22 12.98 -6.52
CA ALA A 41 1.43 13.48 -7.88
C ALA A 41 0.44 14.60 -8.26
N VAL A 42 -0.83 14.49 -7.85
CA VAL A 42 -1.87 15.51 -8.09
C VAL A 42 -1.56 16.79 -7.31
N ILE A 43 -1.19 16.69 -6.03
CA ILE A 43 -0.82 17.86 -5.22
C ILE A 43 0.37 18.59 -5.82
N GLN A 44 1.42 17.87 -6.23
CA GLN A 44 2.59 18.47 -6.88
C GLN A 44 2.24 19.21 -8.18
N ARG A 45 1.32 18.65 -9.00
CA ARG A 45 0.84 19.32 -10.20
C ARG A 45 0.07 20.60 -9.90
N ILE A 46 -0.81 20.59 -8.90
CA ILE A 46 -1.59 21.78 -8.51
C ILE A 46 -0.66 22.89 -7.99
N SER A 47 0.32 22.56 -7.13
CA SER A 47 1.28 23.55 -6.63
C SER A 47 2.07 24.24 -7.75
N ARG A 48 2.43 23.50 -8.80
CA ARG A 48 3.13 24.06 -9.96
C ARG A 48 2.22 24.99 -10.78
N LEU A 49 0.95 24.64 -10.96
CA LEU A 49 -0.02 25.47 -11.67
C LEU A 49 -0.34 26.77 -10.92
N ILE A 50 -0.43 26.72 -9.59
CA ILE A 50 -0.65 27.93 -8.76
C ILE A 50 0.51 28.92 -8.94
N ARG A 51 1.76 28.43 -8.97
CA ARG A 51 2.96 29.26 -9.17
C ARG A 51 3.00 29.94 -10.54
N ILE A 52 2.64 29.23 -11.60
CA ILE A 52 2.60 29.80 -12.96
C ILE A 52 1.44 30.80 -13.08
N LYS A 53 0.30 30.52 -12.44
CA LYS A 53 -0.87 31.42 -12.45
C LYS A 53 -0.64 32.71 -11.66
N SER A 54 0.23 32.72 -10.65
CA SER A 54 0.60 33.95 -9.93
C SER A 54 1.50 34.88 -10.75
N GLU A 55 2.36 34.35 -11.61
CA GLU A 55 3.23 35.15 -12.49
C GLU A 55 2.49 35.72 -13.70
N GLN A 56 1.42 35.06 -14.16
CA GLN A 56 0.58 35.53 -15.26
C GLN A 56 -0.42 36.64 -14.87
N LYS A 57 -0.56 36.97 -13.58
CA LYS A 57 -1.50 37.99 -13.09
C LYS A 57 -0.82 39.32 -12.72
N SER A 58 0.46 39.50 -13.03
CA SER A 58 1.18 40.77 -12.87
C SER A 58 1.50 41.40 -14.21
#